data_AF-A0AA37U2X0-F1
#
_entry.id   AF-A0AA37U2X0-F1
#
_cell.length_a   1.000
_cell.length_b   1.000
_cell.length_c   1.000
_cell.angle_alpha   90.00
_cell.angle_beta   90.00
_cell.angle_gamma   90.00
#
_symmetry.space_group_name_H-M   'P 1'
#
loop_
_entity.id
_entity.type
_entity.pdbx_description
1 polymer ?
#
loop_
_entity_poly.entity_id
_entity_poly.type
_entity_poly.pdbx_seq_one_letter_code
_entity_poly.pdbx_strand_id
1 'polypeptide(L)'
;MHWNKIVAGKNSHWNKIRGRLQTPPEEFTDFGLLEDIFSGNPIVTIRKGDGTSYSEDSSSRRRTITFTDGSRLRCTERRVLSRFFYHYQRGSQDGTKKLAWGSEEHTGDRRYQTETEPFHVHPPNPIHGIDRVANGFHRDLFAIVELIQYVIMMEN
;
A
#
# COMPACT_ATOMS: atom_id res chain seq x y z
N MET A 1 17.79 -18.12 -28.69
CA MET A 1 18.39 -17.26 -27.65
C MET A 1 17.81 -15.86 -27.73
N HIS A 2 16.82 -15.51 -26.89
CA HIS A 2 16.26 -14.14 -26.84
C HIS A 2 15.90 -13.72 -25.39
N TRP A 3 16.57 -14.29 -24.39
CA TRP A 3 16.32 -14.02 -22.97
C TRP A 3 17.09 -12.81 -22.41
N ASN A 4 18.11 -12.29 -23.11
CA ASN A 4 19.03 -11.29 -22.55
C ASN A 4 18.59 -9.82 -22.71
N LYS A 5 17.58 -9.50 -23.53
CA LYS A 5 17.12 -8.11 -23.73
C LYS A 5 16.06 -7.63 -22.73
N ILE A 6 15.31 -8.55 -22.10
CA ILE A 6 14.26 -8.19 -21.13
C ILE A 6 14.84 -7.86 -19.76
N VAL A 7 16.04 -8.38 -19.43
CA VAL A 7 16.67 -8.23 -18.11
C VAL A 7 17.35 -6.86 -17.94
N ALA A 8 17.89 -6.28 -19.02
CA ALA A 8 18.63 -5.01 -18.96
C ALA A 8 17.74 -3.79 -18.65
N GLY A 9 16.51 -3.76 -19.18
CA GLY A 9 15.54 -2.68 -18.88
C GLY A 9 15.01 -2.72 -17.44
N LYS A 10 14.82 -3.94 -16.91
CA LYS A 10 14.32 -4.16 -15.54
C LYS A 10 15.34 -3.77 -14.46
N ASN A 11 16.64 -3.97 -14.69
CA ASN A 11 17.68 -3.68 -13.70
C ASN A 11 17.87 -2.19 -13.37
N SER A 12 17.64 -1.26 -14.31
CA SER A 12 17.68 0.18 -14.00
C SER A 12 16.47 0.63 -13.15
N HIS A 13 15.34 -0.06 -13.30
CA HIS A 13 14.08 0.26 -12.63
C HIS A 13 14.03 -0.30 -11.20
N TRP A 14 14.55 -1.52 -10.99
CA TRP A 14 14.78 -2.06 -9.64
C TRP A 14 15.69 -1.17 -8.79
N ASN A 15 16.65 -0.46 -9.40
CA ASN A 15 17.47 0.52 -8.70
C ASN A 15 16.67 1.80 -8.32
N LYS A 16 15.67 2.20 -9.10
CA LYS A 16 14.73 3.28 -8.73
C LYS A 16 13.79 2.87 -7.59
N ILE A 17 13.28 1.64 -7.61
CA ILE A 17 12.44 1.09 -6.54
C ILE A 17 13.25 0.94 -5.25
N ARG A 18 14.48 0.38 -5.32
CA ARG A 18 15.38 0.26 -4.15
C ARG A 18 15.84 1.60 -3.60
N GLY A 19 16.01 2.61 -4.44
CA GLY A 19 16.31 3.98 -3.99
C GLY A 19 15.17 4.66 -3.23
N ARG A 20 13.92 4.18 -3.37
CA ARG A 20 12.73 4.69 -2.67
C ARG A 20 12.47 4.01 -1.33
N LEU A 21 13.10 2.88 -1.03
CA LEU A 21 12.91 2.13 0.22
C LEU A 21 13.35 2.88 1.50
N GLN A 22 13.96 4.06 1.38
CA GLN A 22 14.41 4.86 2.53
C GLN A 22 13.62 6.15 2.77
N THR A 23 12.82 6.63 1.82
CA THR A 23 12.09 7.90 1.93
C THR A 23 10.60 7.71 1.64
N PRO A 24 9.68 8.34 2.39
CA PRO A 24 8.25 8.29 2.10
C PRO A 24 7.93 8.59 0.64
N PRO A 25 6.84 8.04 0.10
CA PRO A 25 6.29 8.56 -1.15
C PRO A 25 5.93 10.04 -0.96
N GLU A 26 6.53 10.91 -1.77
CA GLU A 26 6.15 12.32 -1.85
C GLU A 26 5.06 12.56 -2.89
N GLU A 27 4.70 11.53 -3.66
CA GLU A 27 3.81 11.59 -4.81
C GLU A 27 2.75 10.48 -4.74
N PHE A 28 1.63 10.70 -5.43
CA PHE A 28 0.61 9.68 -5.62
C PHE A 28 1.19 8.45 -6.32
N THR A 29 0.66 7.27 -5.99
CA THR A 29 1.07 6.05 -6.67
C THR A 29 0.68 6.11 -8.14
N ASP A 30 1.60 5.66 -8.99
CA ASP A 30 1.32 5.30 -10.37
C ASP A 30 0.64 3.92 -10.41
N PHE A 31 -0.70 3.93 -10.39
CA PHE A 31 -1.50 2.71 -10.44
C PHE A 31 -1.41 1.98 -11.78
N GLY A 32 -1.06 2.67 -12.88
CA GLY A 32 -0.83 2.03 -14.17
C GLY A 32 0.43 1.18 -14.13
N LEU A 33 1.53 1.76 -13.61
CA LEU A 33 2.76 1.01 -13.38
C LEU A 33 2.59 -0.14 -12.39
N LEU A 34 1.80 0.07 -11.32
CA LEU A 34 1.49 -0.98 -10.35
C LEU A 34 0.75 -2.15 -11.03
N GLU A 35 -0.22 -1.85 -11.90
CA GLU A 35 -0.92 -2.87 -12.70
C GLU A 35 0.06 -3.57 -13.65
N ASP A 36 0.89 -2.84 -14.39
CA ASP A 36 1.87 -3.42 -15.33
C ASP A 36 2.83 -4.42 -14.65
N ILE A 37 3.23 -4.15 -13.41
CA ILE A 37 4.18 -5.00 -12.66
C ILE A 37 3.50 -6.24 -12.07
N PHE A 38 2.27 -6.10 -11.57
CA PHE A 38 1.60 -7.13 -10.76
C PHE A 38 0.36 -7.76 -11.43
N SER A 39 0.08 -7.43 -12.69
CA SER A 39 -1.08 -7.95 -13.43
C SER A 39 -1.07 -9.47 -13.50
N GLY A 40 -2.21 -10.07 -13.17
CA GLY A 40 -2.40 -11.52 -13.14
C GLY A 40 -1.80 -12.21 -11.91
N ASN A 41 -0.88 -11.57 -11.17
CA ASN A 41 -0.36 -12.06 -9.90
C ASN A 41 0.40 -10.97 -9.10
N PRO A 42 -0.07 -10.55 -7.90
CA PRO A 42 -1.32 -10.97 -7.27
C PRO A 42 -2.53 -10.15 -7.73
N ILE A 43 -2.37 -9.13 -8.58
CA ILE A 43 -3.45 -8.19 -8.91
C ILE A 43 -4.34 -8.76 -10.02
N VAL A 44 -5.65 -8.83 -9.73
CA VAL A 44 -6.68 -9.20 -10.69
C VAL A 44 -7.28 -7.96 -11.34
N THR A 45 -7.61 -6.94 -10.54
CA THR A 45 -8.13 -5.66 -11.06
C THR A 45 -7.78 -4.50 -10.14
N ILE A 46 -7.64 -3.30 -10.72
CA ILE A 46 -7.61 -2.03 -10.00
C ILE A 46 -8.80 -1.18 -10.45
N ARG A 47 -9.63 -0.72 -9.51
CA ARG A 47 -10.81 0.11 -9.79
C ARG A 47 -10.72 1.47 -9.13
N LYS A 48 -11.33 2.48 -9.77
CA LYS A 48 -11.50 3.83 -9.21
C LYS A 48 -12.39 3.78 -7.96
N GLY A 49 -12.03 4.56 -6.94
CA GLY A 49 -12.72 4.58 -5.64
C GLY A 49 -12.28 3.48 -4.68
N ASP A 50 -12.56 3.69 -3.40
CA ASP A 50 -12.24 2.80 -2.27
C ASP A 50 -13.52 2.19 -1.63
N GLY A 51 -14.66 2.34 -2.30
CA GLY A 51 -15.98 1.94 -1.79
C GLY A 51 -16.64 2.96 -0.85
N THR A 52 -16.03 4.13 -0.65
CA THR A 52 -16.69 5.28 0.00
C THR A 52 -17.39 6.17 -1.04
N SER A 53 -18.28 7.05 -0.59
CA SER A 53 -18.92 8.07 -1.43
C SER A 53 -18.04 9.30 -1.67
N TYR A 54 -16.81 9.32 -1.14
CA TYR A 54 -15.91 10.46 -1.29
C TYR A 54 -15.34 10.53 -2.71
N SER A 55 -15.37 11.75 -3.28
CA SER A 55 -14.79 12.03 -4.58
C SER A 55 -13.25 12.02 -4.56
N GLU A 56 -12.67 11.81 -5.73
CA GLU A 56 -11.26 12.07 -5.99
C GLU A 56 -11.10 13.46 -6.58
N ASP A 57 -9.96 14.11 -6.29
CA ASP A 57 -9.59 15.42 -6.80
C ASP A 57 -8.06 15.49 -6.97
N SER A 58 -7.52 16.68 -7.27
CA SER A 58 -6.07 16.88 -7.43
C SER A 58 -5.25 16.60 -6.17
N SER A 59 -5.90 16.55 -5.00
CA SER A 59 -5.29 16.33 -3.69
C SER A 59 -5.63 14.98 -3.07
N SER A 60 -6.46 14.16 -3.72
CA SER A 60 -6.94 12.89 -3.17
C SER A 60 -7.13 11.85 -4.26
N ARG A 61 -6.50 10.68 -4.09
CA ARG A 61 -6.68 9.51 -4.96
C ARG A 61 -7.20 8.32 -4.16
N ARG A 62 -8.11 7.57 -4.76
CA ARG A 62 -8.75 6.40 -4.14
C ARG A 62 -8.78 5.23 -5.12
N ARG A 63 -8.34 4.06 -4.71
CA ARG A 63 -8.38 2.87 -5.57
C ARG A 63 -8.76 1.64 -4.77
N THR A 64 -9.39 0.67 -5.42
CA THR A 64 -9.60 -0.66 -4.87
C THR A 64 -8.86 -1.67 -5.72
N ILE A 65 -7.88 -2.33 -5.14
CA ILE A 65 -7.15 -3.44 -5.75
C ILE A 65 -7.81 -4.74 -5.31
N THR A 66 -8.17 -5.60 -6.25
CA THR A 66 -8.63 -6.97 -5.97
C THR A 66 -7.51 -7.94 -6.29
N PHE A 67 -7.21 -8.84 -5.37
CA PHE A 67 -6.15 -9.83 -5.53
C PHE A 67 -6.69 -11.21 -5.92
N THR A 68 -5.78 -12.11 -6.30
CA THR A 68 -6.06 -13.48 -6.75
C THR A 68 -6.69 -14.36 -5.67
N ASP A 69 -6.47 -14.07 -4.38
CA ASP A 69 -7.12 -14.73 -3.24
C ASP A 69 -8.53 -14.18 -2.94
N GLY A 70 -9.04 -13.26 -3.77
CA GLY A 70 -10.32 -12.58 -3.57
C GLY A 70 -10.32 -11.48 -2.51
N SER A 71 -9.20 -11.28 -1.79
CA SER A 71 -9.03 -10.16 -0.86
C SER A 71 -8.94 -8.83 -1.62
N ARG A 72 -9.20 -7.72 -0.91
CA ARG A 72 -9.23 -6.38 -1.49
C ARG A 72 -8.40 -5.40 -0.67
N LEU A 73 -7.56 -4.60 -1.32
CA LEU A 73 -6.88 -3.46 -0.72
C LEU A 73 -7.57 -2.16 -1.16
N ARG A 74 -8.17 -1.47 -0.19
CA ARG A 74 -8.73 -0.13 -0.37
C ARG A 74 -7.62 0.88 -0.11
N CYS A 75 -7.25 1.62 -1.14
CA CYS A 75 -6.17 2.59 -1.11
C CYS A 75 -6.73 4.00 -1.06
N THR A 76 -6.33 4.79 -0.06
CA THR A 76 -6.57 6.23 -0.03
C THR A 76 -5.22 6.95 0.08
N GLU A 77 -4.96 7.86 -0.84
CA GLU A 77 -3.78 8.73 -0.85
C GLU A 77 -4.24 10.19 -0.86
N ARG A 78 -3.57 11.05 -0.10
CA ARG A 78 -3.97 12.44 0.09
C ARG A 78 -2.76 13.34 0.17
N ARG A 79 -2.86 14.56 -0.37
CA ARG A 79 -1.90 15.62 -0.13
C ARG A 79 -2.58 16.75 0.62
N VAL A 80 -2.07 17.04 1.81
CA VAL A 80 -2.55 18.16 2.64
C VAL A 80 -1.39 19.12 2.83
N LEU A 81 -1.52 20.33 2.30
CA LEU A 81 -0.42 21.29 2.16
C LEU A 81 0.76 20.64 1.39
N SER A 82 1.94 20.58 2.01
CA SER A 82 3.15 19.95 1.46
C SER A 82 3.35 18.51 1.91
N ARG A 83 2.42 17.92 2.67
CA ARG A 83 2.57 16.58 3.24
C ARG A 83 1.73 15.56 2.48
N PHE A 84 2.34 14.40 2.20
CA PHE A 84 1.67 13.27 1.58
C PHE A 84 1.25 12.26 2.66
N PHE A 85 0.04 11.73 2.53
CA PHE A 85 -0.54 10.76 3.45
C PHE A 85 -1.13 9.60 2.68
N TYR A 86 -0.99 8.39 3.21
CA TYR A 86 -1.70 7.23 2.72
C TYR A 86 -2.39 6.47 3.86
N HIS A 87 -3.47 5.80 3.49
CA HIS A 87 -4.17 4.84 4.31
C HIS A 87 -4.65 3.68 3.42
N TYR A 88 -4.07 2.51 3.61
CA TYR A 88 -4.37 1.32 2.81
C TYR A 88 -4.95 0.23 3.71
N GLN A 89 -6.14 -0.28 3.38
CA GLN A 89 -6.85 -1.25 4.20
C GLN A 89 -7.13 -2.52 3.41
N ARG A 90 -6.49 -3.64 3.80
CA ARG A 90 -6.74 -4.96 3.23
C ARG A 90 -7.88 -5.63 3.99
N GLY A 91 -8.93 -5.97 3.26
CA GLY A 91 -10.05 -6.81 3.69
C GLY A 91 -9.93 -8.22 3.11
N SER A 92 -10.23 -9.26 3.89
CA SER A 92 -10.50 -10.60 3.34
C SER A 92 -11.74 -10.59 2.43
N GLN A 93 -11.96 -11.66 1.67
CA GLN A 93 -13.08 -11.78 0.73
C GLN A 93 -14.46 -11.56 1.40
N ASP A 94 -14.60 -12.02 2.65
CA ASP A 94 -15.78 -11.86 3.51
C ASP A 94 -15.82 -10.52 4.26
N GLY A 95 -14.78 -9.69 4.11
CA GLY A 95 -14.66 -8.35 4.72
C GLY A 95 -14.29 -8.32 6.22
N THR A 96 -13.96 -9.47 6.81
CA THR A 96 -13.77 -9.61 8.27
C THR A 96 -12.35 -9.29 8.76
N LYS A 97 -11.30 -9.74 8.06
CA LYS A 97 -9.91 -9.44 8.42
C LYS A 97 -9.51 -8.09 7.86
N LYS A 98 -9.21 -7.12 8.73
CA LYS A 98 -8.76 -5.78 8.36
C LYS A 98 -7.33 -5.55 8.85
N LEU A 99 -6.36 -5.69 7.95
CA LEU A 99 -5.00 -5.20 8.15
C LEU A 99 -4.90 -3.83 7.47
N ALA A 100 -4.30 -2.83 8.09
CA ALA A 100 -4.14 -1.53 7.44
C ALA A 100 -2.76 -0.93 7.65
N TRP A 101 -2.29 -0.17 6.65
CA TRP A 101 -1.06 0.61 6.69
C TRP A 101 -1.41 2.09 6.67
N GLY A 102 -0.85 2.85 7.61
CA GLY A 102 -1.07 4.29 7.74
C GLY A 102 0.24 5.05 7.74
N SER A 103 0.15 6.32 7.35
CA SER A 103 1.25 7.30 7.42
C SER A 103 0.83 8.59 8.13
N GLU A 104 -0.04 8.50 9.13
CA GLU A 104 -0.53 9.64 9.92
C GLU A 104 0.35 9.89 11.16
N GLU A 105 0.63 11.16 11.47
CA GLU A 105 1.39 11.55 12.67
C GLU A 105 0.46 11.69 13.89
N HIS A 106 0.87 11.15 15.04
CA HIS A 106 0.11 11.24 16.30
C HIS A 106 0.76 12.17 17.33
N THR A 107 0.98 13.44 16.99
CA THR A 107 1.72 14.39 17.85
C THR A 107 1.02 14.71 19.18
N GLY A 108 -0.30 14.55 19.26
CA GLY A 108 -1.11 14.91 20.43
C GLY A 108 -1.29 13.83 21.50
N ASP A 109 -0.99 12.56 21.20
CA ASP A 109 -1.17 11.45 22.16
C ASP A 109 -0.13 10.35 21.95
N ARG A 110 0.78 10.23 22.92
CA ARG A 110 1.89 9.25 22.90
C ARG A 110 1.42 7.80 22.84
N ARG A 111 0.20 7.48 23.26
CA ARG A 111 -0.34 6.10 23.22
C ARG A 111 -0.55 5.60 21.79
N TYR A 112 -0.69 6.53 20.85
CA TYR A 112 -0.93 6.24 19.43
C TYR A 112 0.36 6.24 18.62
N GLN A 113 1.49 6.65 19.20
CA GLN A 113 2.77 6.72 18.52
C GLN A 113 3.46 5.36 18.46
N THR A 114 4.16 5.12 17.35
CA THR A 114 5.11 4.03 17.19
C THR A 114 6.53 4.58 16.99
N GLU A 115 7.55 3.74 17.12
CA GLU A 115 8.95 4.15 16.87
C GLU A 115 9.21 4.60 15.42
N THR A 116 8.31 4.27 14.50
CA THR A 116 8.44 4.54 13.06
C THR A 116 7.43 5.56 12.56
N GLU A 117 6.85 6.38 13.45
CA GLU A 117 5.99 7.48 13.06
C GLU A 117 6.57 8.28 11.87
N PRO A 118 5.76 8.62 10.86
CA PRO A 118 4.30 8.45 10.83
C PRO A 118 3.83 7.05 10.38
N PHE A 119 4.74 6.13 10.05
CA PHE A 119 4.39 4.84 9.46
C PHE A 119 4.06 3.78 10.50
N HIS A 120 2.92 3.14 10.35
CA HIS A 120 2.48 2.07 11.23
C HIS A 120 1.52 1.11 10.53
N VAL A 121 1.30 -0.03 11.19
CA VAL A 121 0.32 -1.04 10.78
C VAL A 121 -0.75 -1.19 11.86
N HIS A 122 -2.02 -1.18 11.46
CA HIS A 122 -3.12 -1.62 12.31
C HIS A 122 -3.33 -3.12 12.15
N PRO A 123 -3.18 -3.91 13.23
CA PRO A 123 -3.42 -5.34 13.18
C PRO A 123 -4.92 -5.65 12.98
N PRO A 124 -5.26 -6.90 12.59
CA PRO A 124 -6.64 -7.36 12.58
C PRO A 124 -7.23 -7.29 13.99
N ASN A 125 -8.34 -6.56 14.16
CA ASN A 125 -9.02 -6.33 15.44
C ASN A 125 -8.23 -5.46 16.44
N PRO A 126 -7.91 -4.20 16.10
CA PRO A 126 -7.23 -3.33 17.05
C PRO A 126 -8.16 -3.02 18.23
N ILE A 127 -7.67 -3.15 19.46
CA ILE A 127 -8.41 -2.74 20.66
C ILE A 127 -8.57 -1.21 20.60
N HIS A 128 -9.81 -0.75 20.41
CA HIS A 128 -10.19 0.67 20.30
C HIS A 128 -9.39 1.49 19.29
N GLY A 129 -8.79 0.87 18.26
CA GLY A 129 -7.95 1.56 17.29
C GLY A 129 -6.64 2.12 17.87
N ILE A 130 -6.27 1.71 19.09
CA ILE A 130 -5.01 2.08 19.74
C ILE A 130 -3.88 1.19 19.23
N ASP A 131 -4.15 -0.10 19.06
CA ASP A 131 -3.14 -1.07 18.65
C ASP A 131 -2.56 -0.70 17.28
N ARG A 132 -1.26 -0.39 17.30
CA ARG A 132 -0.43 -0.07 16.14
C ARG A 132 0.91 -0.75 16.32
N VAL A 133 1.46 -1.24 15.22
CA VAL A 133 2.80 -1.83 15.19
C VAL A 133 3.70 -0.94 14.35
N ALA A 134 4.93 -0.73 14.82
CA ALA A 134 5.95 -0.02 14.08
C ALA A 134 6.18 -0.67 12.70
N ASN A 135 6.28 0.16 11.65
CA ASN A 135 6.47 -0.25 10.27
C ASN A 135 7.75 0.34 9.66
N GLY A 136 8.84 -0.42 9.77
CA GLY A 136 10.15 -0.04 9.23
C GLY A 136 10.29 -0.16 7.71
N PHE A 137 9.38 -0.90 7.04
CA PHE A 137 9.67 -1.46 5.72
C PHE A 137 8.60 -1.16 4.66
N HIS A 138 7.32 -1.31 4.98
CA HIS A 138 6.24 -1.26 4.00
C HIS A 138 5.65 0.15 3.94
N ARG A 139 6.42 1.10 3.39
CA ARG A 139 6.14 2.54 3.43
C ARG A 139 5.54 3.11 2.14
N ASP A 140 5.37 2.27 1.12
CA ASP A 140 4.73 2.63 -0.13
C ASP A 140 3.86 1.46 -0.65
N LEU A 141 3.02 1.75 -1.64
CA LEU A 141 2.05 0.78 -2.14
C LEU A 141 2.71 -0.40 -2.87
N PHE A 142 3.88 -0.22 -3.50
CA PHE A 142 4.58 -1.31 -4.18
C PHE A 142 5.08 -2.32 -3.15
N ALA A 143 5.79 -1.86 -2.11
CA ALA A 143 6.28 -2.72 -1.03
C ALA A 143 5.13 -3.45 -0.31
N ILE A 144 3.98 -2.79 -0.13
CA ILE A 144 2.80 -3.40 0.47
C ILE A 144 2.19 -4.48 -0.44
N VAL A 145 2.11 -4.22 -1.75
CA VAL A 145 1.63 -5.22 -2.71
C VAL A 145 2.58 -6.42 -2.82
N GLU A 146 3.90 -6.20 -2.77
CA GLU A 146 4.90 -7.28 -2.70
C GLU A 146 4.71 -8.15 -1.46
N LEU A 147 4.50 -7.54 -0.28
CA LEU A 147 4.18 -8.29 0.94
C LEU A 147 2.89 -9.11 0.78
N ILE A 148 1.84 -8.51 0.22
CA ILE A 148 0.56 -9.20 0.00
C ILE A 148 0.75 -10.37 -0.96
N GLN A 149 1.53 -10.20 -2.04
CA GLN A 149 1.88 -11.29 -2.94
C GLN A 149 2.53 -12.44 -2.20
N TYR A 150 3.54 -12.15 -1.37
CA TYR A 150 4.22 -13.16 -0.57
C TYR A 150 3.26 -13.90 0.35
N VAL A 151 2.37 -13.18 1.06
CA VAL A 151 1.36 -13.80 1.93
C VAL A 151 0.44 -14.73 1.13
N ILE A 152 -0.08 -14.28 0.00
CA ILE A 152 -0.96 -15.09 -0.87
C ILE A 152 -0.23 -16.36 -1.34
N MET A 153 1.06 -16.26 -1.67
CA MET A 153 1.84 -17.42 -2.11
C MET A 153 2.11 -18.43 -0.99
N MET A 154 2.12 -18.00 0.27
CA MET A 154 2.39 -18.87 1.43
C MET A 154 1.13 -19.52 2.01
N GLU A 155 -0.05 -18.97 1.71
CA GLU A 155 -1.35 -19.51 2.16
C GLU A 155 -1.98 -20.51 1.17
N ASN A 156 -1.41 -20.63 -0.04
CA ASN A 156 -1.82 -21.59 -1.09
C ASN A 156 -0.77 -22.69 -1.27
#